data_AF-A0A5R8KFL8-F1
#
_entry.id   AF-A0A5R8KFL8-F1
#
_cell.length_a   1.000
_cell.length_b   1.000
_cell.length_c   1.000
_cell.angle_alpha   90.00
_cell.angle_beta   90.00
_cell.angle_gamma   90.00
#
_symmetry.space_group_name_H-M   'P 1'
#
loop_
_entity.id
_entity.type
_entity.pdbx_description
1 polymer ?
#
loop_
_entity_poly.entity_id
_entity_poly.type
_entity_poly.pdbx_seq_one_letter_code
_entity_poly.pdbx_strand_id
1 'polypeptide(L)'
;MIPITKEKINSGLPAIGCAILVFVFMTPFIGLILKMRAQAREAENACAEFQRIVDANELRSWVFTQLKKNPQGVESTTTRNEWPSNFPRFDADCPYVYLYPMGQSPDEPMSASLAWSFGLYSLIVSVFLNPDGTAADVDRQSSWAKGITFYIIGK
;
A
#
# COMPACT_ATOMS: atom_id res chain seq x y z
N MET A 1 72.40 22.92 -20.66
CA MET A 1 71.41 23.31 -19.63
C MET A 1 70.03 23.06 -20.23
N ILE A 2 69.38 21.94 -19.88
CA ILE A 2 68.11 21.51 -20.49
C ILE A 2 66.98 21.95 -19.54
N PRO A 3 65.95 22.69 -19.99
CA PRO A 3 64.85 23.06 -19.12
C PRO A 3 63.93 21.86 -18.91
N ILE A 4 63.74 21.47 -17.65
CA ILE A 4 62.74 20.49 -17.25
C ILE A 4 61.37 21.16 -17.37
N THR A 5 60.58 20.70 -18.33
CA THR A 5 59.16 21.04 -18.48
C THR A 5 58.44 20.66 -17.20
N LYS A 6 57.85 21.64 -16.50
CA LYS A 6 56.94 21.40 -15.37
C LYS A 6 55.68 20.74 -15.91
N GLU A 7 55.74 19.42 -16.01
CA GLU A 7 54.65 18.57 -16.42
C GLU A 7 53.50 18.67 -15.41
N LYS A 8 52.30 18.91 -15.94
CA LYS A 8 50.97 18.76 -15.34
C LYS A 8 50.95 18.11 -13.94
N ILE A 9 50.89 18.93 -12.89
CA ILE A 9 50.45 18.47 -11.58
C ILE A 9 49.11 19.16 -11.28
N ASN A 10 48.10 18.36 -10.94
CA ASN A 10 46.86 18.73 -10.24
C ASN A 10 45.65 19.27 -11.03
N SER A 11 45.22 18.60 -12.10
CA SER A 11 43.81 18.67 -12.53
C SER A 11 42.95 17.48 -12.06
N GLY A 12 43.56 16.36 -11.65
CA GLY A 12 42.86 15.13 -11.26
C GLY A 12 42.43 15.04 -9.79
N LEU A 13 43.22 15.61 -8.86
CA LEU A 13 42.90 15.59 -7.42
C LEU A 13 41.56 16.26 -7.08
N PRO A 14 41.23 17.48 -7.58
CA PRO A 14 39.94 18.10 -7.31
C PRO A 14 38.79 17.34 -8.00
N ALA A 15 39.02 16.73 -9.17
CA ALA A 15 38.01 15.94 -9.86
C ALA A 15 37.64 14.66 -9.09
N ILE A 16 38.63 13.98 -8.49
CA ILE A 16 38.41 12.79 -7.65
C ILE A 16 37.69 13.19 -6.35
N GLY A 17 38.11 14.29 -5.71
CA GLY A 17 37.44 14.82 -4.52
C GLY A 17 35.97 15.19 -4.78
N CYS A 18 35.67 15.85 -5.90
CA CYS A 18 34.30 16.14 -6.32
C CYS A 18 33.50 14.86 -6.60
N ALA A 19 34.09 13.85 -7.25
CA ALA A 19 33.42 12.58 -7.50
C ALA A 19 33.08 11.82 -6.20
N ILE A 20 34.00 11.78 -5.23
CA ILE A 20 33.76 11.18 -3.91
C ILE A 20 32.65 11.91 -3.17
N LEU A 21 32.67 13.25 -3.17
CA LEU A 21 31.60 14.05 -2.57
C LEU A 21 30.25 13.74 -3.23
N VAL A 22 30.17 13.73 -4.56
CA VAL A 22 28.94 13.37 -5.28
C VAL A 22 28.47 11.97 -4.88
N PHE A 23 29.36 10.97 -4.82
CA PHE A 23 28.98 9.62 -4.39
C PHE A 23 28.45 9.57 -2.96
N VAL A 24 29.11 10.23 -2.01
CA VAL A 24 28.66 10.30 -0.61
C VAL A 24 27.30 10.98 -0.51
N PHE A 25 27.09 12.08 -1.24
CA PHE A 25 25.80 12.78 -1.27
C PHE A 25 24.70 11.98 -1.98
N MET A 26 25.01 11.20 -3.02
CA MET A 26 24.02 10.42 -3.78
C MET A 26 23.63 9.10 -3.11
N THR A 27 24.51 8.52 -2.29
CA THR A 27 24.27 7.25 -1.57
C THR A 27 22.95 7.22 -0.77
N PRO A 28 22.59 8.24 0.04
CA PRO A 28 21.30 8.23 0.75
C PRO A 28 20.08 8.29 -0.19
N PHE A 29 20.18 8.98 -1.32
CA PHE A 29 19.09 9.02 -2.31
C PHE A 29 18.91 7.68 -3.01
N ILE A 30 20.01 7.00 -3.36
CA ILE A 30 19.95 5.65 -3.93
C ILE A 30 19.33 4.68 -2.92
N GLY A 31 19.76 4.75 -1.66
CA GLY A 31 19.18 3.94 -0.58
C GLY A 31 17.68 4.18 -0.40
N LEU A 32 17.24 5.45 -0.44
CA LEU A 32 15.83 5.81 -0.36
C LEU A 32 15.02 5.26 -1.53
N ILE A 33 15.51 5.41 -2.78
CA ILE A 33 14.84 4.88 -3.97
C ILE A 33 14.72 3.36 -3.92
N LEU A 34 15.77 2.66 -3.49
CA LEU A 34 15.74 1.21 -3.32
C LEU A 34 14.71 0.79 -2.27
N LYS A 35 14.64 1.50 -1.14
CA LYS A 35 13.65 1.26 -0.09
C LYS A 35 12.22 1.49 -0.59
N MET A 36 11.98 2.58 -1.31
CA MET A 36 10.67 2.87 -1.92
C MET A 36 10.24 1.75 -2.89
N ARG A 37 11.16 1.30 -3.75
CA ARG A 37 10.88 0.20 -4.70
C ARG A 37 10.60 -1.13 -4.00
N ALA A 38 11.35 -1.44 -2.93
CA ALA A 38 11.10 -2.65 -2.14
C ALA A 38 9.71 -2.63 -1.50
N GLN A 39 9.35 -1.51 -0.87
CA GLN A 39 8.05 -1.32 -0.21
C GLN A 39 6.87 -1.33 -1.19
N ALA A 40 7.03 -0.71 -2.37
CA ALA A 40 6.02 -0.80 -3.43
C ALA A 40 5.80 -2.25 -3.88
N ARG A 41 6.90 -3.00 -4.07
CA ARG A 41 6.85 -4.40 -4.47
C ARG A 41 6.23 -5.30 -3.40
N GLU A 42 6.46 -5.02 -2.12
CA GLU A 42 5.79 -5.71 -1.01
C GLU A 42 4.27 -5.50 -1.06
N ALA A 43 3.81 -4.27 -1.28
CA ALA A 43 2.38 -3.98 -1.41
C ALA A 43 1.76 -4.67 -2.65
N GLU A 44 2.47 -4.71 -3.77
CA GLU A 44 2.04 -5.43 -4.98
C GLU A 44 1.95 -6.94 -4.76
N ASN A 45 2.97 -7.52 -4.12
CA ASN A 45 2.96 -8.95 -3.77
C ASN A 45 1.81 -9.28 -2.81
N ALA A 46 1.58 -8.43 -1.81
CA ALA A 46 0.46 -8.59 -0.87
C ALA A 46 -0.89 -8.50 -1.60
N CYS A 47 -1.04 -7.59 -2.56
CA CYS A 47 -2.23 -7.51 -3.41
C CYS A 47 -2.47 -8.82 -4.17
N ALA A 48 -1.44 -9.31 -4.88
CA ALA A 48 -1.53 -10.55 -5.65
C ALA A 48 -1.82 -11.77 -4.76
N GLU A 49 -1.19 -11.84 -3.59
CA GLU A 49 -1.42 -12.91 -2.61
C GLU A 49 -2.85 -12.86 -2.07
N PHE A 50 -3.36 -11.67 -1.74
CA PHE A 50 -4.73 -11.50 -1.28
C PHE A 50 -5.73 -11.99 -2.34
N GLN A 51 -5.56 -11.56 -3.59
CA GLN A 51 -6.44 -11.98 -4.70
C GLN A 51 -6.37 -13.49 -4.97
N ARG A 52 -5.24 -14.14 -4.64
CA ARG A 52 -5.06 -15.58 -4.85
C ARG A 52 -5.69 -16.42 -3.74
N ILE A 53 -5.68 -15.93 -2.50
CA ILE A 53 -6.06 -16.73 -1.32
C ILE A 53 -7.52 -16.47 -0.91
N VAL A 54 -7.95 -15.21 -0.97
CA VAL A 54 -9.24 -14.79 -0.42
C VAL A 54 -10.35 -15.03 -1.43
N ASP A 55 -11.45 -15.65 -1.01
CA ASP A 55 -12.66 -15.70 -1.82
C ASP A 55 -13.44 -14.39 -1.71
N ALA A 56 -13.89 -13.87 -2.86
CA ALA A 56 -14.58 -12.60 -2.92
C ALA A 56 -15.93 -12.62 -2.18
N ASN A 57 -16.66 -13.74 -2.18
CA ASN A 57 -17.92 -13.85 -1.45
C ASN A 57 -17.69 -13.92 0.05
N GLU A 58 -16.71 -14.69 0.49
CA GLU A 58 -16.33 -14.76 1.92
C GLU A 58 -15.92 -13.38 2.45
N LEU A 59 -15.13 -12.61 1.68
CA LEU A 59 -14.78 -11.24 2.04
C LEU A 59 -16.02 -10.35 2.17
N ARG A 60 -16.95 -10.40 1.22
CA ARG A 60 -18.20 -9.64 1.29
C ARG A 60 -19.03 -10.03 2.51
N SER A 61 -19.21 -11.33 2.78
CA SER A 61 -19.98 -11.82 3.92
C SER A 61 -19.35 -11.41 5.26
N TRP A 62 -18.03 -11.47 5.37
CA TRP A 62 -17.33 -11.00 6.56
C TRP A 62 -17.49 -9.49 6.75
N VAL A 63 -17.25 -8.69 5.71
CA VAL A 63 -17.45 -7.23 5.75
C VAL A 63 -18.87 -6.87 6.15
N PHE A 64 -19.87 -7.51 5.54
CA PHE A 64 -21.27 -7.30 5.87
C PHE A 64 -21.55 -7.58 7.35
N THR A 65 -20.99 -8.66 7.89
CA THR A 65 -21.10 -9.01 9.32
C THR A 65 -20.50 -7.92 10.20
N GLN A 66 -19.32 -7.38 9.84
CA GLN A 66 -18.68 -6.31 10.59
C GLN A 66 -19.47 -4.99 10.54
N LEU A 67 -20.02 -4.65 9.38
CA LEU A 67 -20.88 -3.47 9.20
C LEU A 67 -22.17 -3.58 10.01
N LYS A 68 -22.80 -4.77 10.07
CA LYS A 68 -24.00 -5.00 10.89
C LYS A 68 -23.71 -4.93 12.39
N LYS A 69 -22.52 -5.35 12.83
CA LYS A 69 -22.07 -5.19 14.22
C LYS A 69 -21.80 -3.73 14.59
N ASN A 70 -21.40 -2.91 13.62
CA ASN A 70 -21.01 -1.51 13.81
C ASN A 70 -21.83 -0.57 12.92
N PRO A 71 -23.16 -0.45 13.12
CA PRO A 71 -24.05 0.25 12.20
C PRO A 71 -23.82 1.76 12.10
N GLN A 72 -23.17 2.38 13.11
CA GLN A 72 -22.83 3.81 13.09
C GLN A 72 -21.51 4.12 12.39
N GLY A 73 -20.71 3.08 12.12
CA GLY A 73 -19.42 3.26 11.49
C GLY A 73 -18.38 3.58 12.53
N VAL A 74 -17.34 2.76 12.52
CA VAL A 74 -16.27 2.88 13.47
C VAL A 74 -14.99 2.68 12.68
N GLU A 75 -14.04 3.59 12.85
CA GLU A 75 -12.65 3.25 12.61
C GLU A 75 -12.28 2.23 13.68
N SER A 76 -12.34 0.95 13.30
CA SER A 76 -12.01 -0.15 14.18
C SER A 76 -10.61 -0.59 13.80
N THR A 77 -9.68 -0.45 14.74
CA THR A 77 -8.47 -1.25 14.73
C THR A 77 -8.88 -2.68 15.07
N THR A 78 -9.49 -3.37 14.09
CA THR A 78 -9.85 -4.79 14.23
C THR A 78 -8.55 -5.52 14.52
N THR A 79 -8.42 -6.03 15.74
CA THR A 79 -7.19 -6.72 16.13
C THR A 79 -6.97 -7.89 15.17
N ARG A 80 -5.71 -8.21 14.86
CA ARG A 80 -5.31 -9.31 13.95
C ARG A 80 -6.00 -10.65 14.27
N ASN A 81 -6.54 -10.80 15.48
CA ASN A 81 -7.22 -11.99 15.99
C ASN A 81 -8.72 -12.10 15.59
N GLU A 82 -9.36 -11.01 15.19
CA GLU A 82 -10.76 -10.98 14.74
C GLU A 82 -10.90 -11.18 13.21
N TRP A 83 -9.77 -11.24 12.53
CA TRP A 83 -9.69 -11.55 11.11
C TRP A 83 -9.98 -13.03 10.84
N PRO A 84 -10.65 -13.36 9.73
CA PRO A 84 -10.80 -14.74 9.30
C PRO A 84 -9.43 -15.42 9.19
N SER A 85 -9.34 -16.67 9.65
CA SER A 85 -8.08 -17.41 9.69
C SER A 85 -7.48 -17.67 8.32
N ASN A 86 -8.30 -17.63 7.27
CA ASN A 86 -7.90 -17.82 5.88
C ASN A 86 -7.44 -16.53 5.19
N PHE A 87 -7.59 -15.36 5.80
CA PHE A 87 -7.11 -14.12 5.21
C PHE A 87 -5.60 -14.00 5.40
N PRO A 88 -4.87 -13.47 4.41
CA PRO A 88 -3.42 -13.39 4.48
C PRO A 88 -2.99 -12.47 5.62
N ARG A 89 -1.95 -12.91 6.34
CA ARG A 89 -1.35 -12.17 7.44
C ARG A 89 -0.03 -11.60 6.95
N PHE A 90 -0.10 -10.40 6.38
CA PHE A 90 1.09 -9.69 5.95
C PHE A 90 1.91 -9.19 7.13
N ASP A 91 3.23 -9.14 6.96
CA ASP A 91 4.13 -8.46 7.89
C ASP A 91 4.08 -6.94 7.63
N ALA A 92 2.92 -6.36 7.96
CA ALA A 92 2.59 -4.95 7.75
C ALA A 92 2.27 -4.28 9.11
N ASP A 93 2.55 -2.98 9.21
CA ASP A 93 2.59 -2.26 10.48
C ASP A 93 1.24 -2.21 11.21
N CYS A 94 0.11 -2.28 10.51
CA CYS A 94 -1.24 -2.41 11.09
C CYS A 94 -2.26 -2.74 9.98
N PRO A 95 -3.16 -3.74 10.17
CA PRO A 95 -4.40 -3.80 9.41
C PRO A 95 -5.42 -2.82 10.04
N TYR A 96 -5.72 -1.72 9.33
CA TYR A 96 -6.84 -0.85 9.73
C TYR A 96 -8.08 -1.28 8.97
N VAL A 97 -9.22 -1.34 9.66
CA VAL A 97 -10.52 -1.57 9.04
C VAL A 97 -11.36 -0.33 9.26
N TYR A 98 -11.52 0.44 8.19
CA TYR A 98 -12.44 1.57 8.16
C TYR A 98 -13.81 1.06 7.73
N LEU A 99 -14.72 0.94 8.69
CA LEU A 99 -16.12 0.63 8.41
C LEU A 99 -16.85 1.97 8.23
N TYR A 100 -17.11 2.32 6.98
CA TYR A 100 -17.92 3.49 6.63
C TYR A 100 -19.32 3.03 6.23
N PRO A 101 -20.29 2.98 7.17
CA PRO A 101 -21.68 3.02 6.79
C PRO A 101 -21.91 4.42 6.26
N MET A 102 -22.02 4.58 4.96
CA MET A 102 -22.54 5.82 4.41
C MET A 102 -23.33 5.56 3.13
N GLY A 103 -24.34 6.37 2.82
CA GLY A 103 -24.62 7.70 3.38
C GLY A 103 -26.03 7.95 3.86
N GLN A 104 -26.42 9.23 3.80
CA GLN A 104 -27.65 9.80 4.33
C GLN A 104 -28.92 9.28 3.63
N SER A 105 -28.76 8.41 2.63
CA SER A 105 -29.82 7.86 1.79
C SER A 105 -29.83 6.32 1.84
N PRO A 106 -31.00 5.68 1.95
CA PRO A 106 -31.12 4.21 2.03
C PRO A 106 -30.66 3.46 0.78
N ASP A 107 -30.43 4.15 -0.35
CA ASP A 107 -30.04 3.53 -1.63
C ASP A 107 -28.52 3.53 -1.87
N GLU A 108 -27.72 4.11 -0.97
CA GLU A 108 -26.27 4.17 -1.14
C GLU A 108 -25.58 2.86 -0.73
N PRO A 109 -24.56 2.40 -1.49
CA PRO A 109 -23.78 1.22 -1.11
C PRO A 109 -23.02 1.43 0.21
N MET A 110 -23.13 0.46 1.12
CA MET A 110 -22.27 0.39 2.29
C MET A 110 -20.84 0.08 1.87
N SER A 111 -19.85 0.66 2.55
CA SER A 111 -18.45 0.43 2.21
C SER A 111 -17.59 0.08 3.42
N ALA A 112 -16.58 -0.76 3.19
CA ALA A 112 -15.52 -1.01 4.15
C ALA A 112 -14.18 -0.96 3.43
N SER A 113 -13.18 -0.35 4.06
CA SER A 113 -11.80 -0.36 3.56
C SER A 113 -10.88 -1.06 4.54
N LEU A 114 -10.17 -2.07 4.06
CA LEU A 114 -9.11 -2.77 4.78
C LEU A 114 -7.78 -2.22 4.28
N ALA A 115 -6.90 -1.78 5.18
CA ALA A 115 -5.63 -1.15 4.82
C ALA A 115 -4.44 -1.83 5.50
N TRP A 116 -3.36 -2.09 4.75
CA TRP A 116 -2.08 -2.59 5.26
C TRP A 116 -0.96 -1.64 4.86
N SER A 117 -0.11 -1.25 5.81
CA SER A 117 1.01 -0.34 5.56
C SER A 117 2.35 -1.08 5.48
N PHE A 118 3.06 -0.88 4.38
CA PHE A 118 4.41 -1.39 4.07
C PHE A 118 5.39 -0.22 4.05
N GLY A 119 5.50 0.52 5.16
CA GLY A 119 6.25 1.78 5.22
C GLY A 119 5.62 2.91 4.38
N LEU A 120 6.25 3.29 3.27
CA LEU A 120 5.79 4.39 2.40
C LEU A 120 4.62 4.01 1.50
N TYR A 121 4.32 2.72 1.36
CA TYR A 121 3.20 2.25 0.54
C TYR A 121 2.14 1.60 1.41
N SER A 122 0.88 1.69 1.00
CA SER A 122 -0.22 1.00 1.65
C SER A 122 -1.09 0.30 0.63
N LEU A 123 -1.46 -0.95 0.93
CA LEU A 123 -2.49 -1.69 0.21
C LEU A 123 -3.84 -1.37 0.84
N ILE A 124 -4.81 -0.98 0.03
CA ILE A 124 -6.20 -0.74 0.43
C ILE A 124 -7.12 -1.63 -0.38
N VAL A 125 -7.95 -2.40 0.31
CA VAL A 125 -9.01 -3.22 -0.26
C VAL A 125 -10.34 -2.62 0.16
N SER A 126 -11.09 -2.08 -0.79
CA SER A 126 -12.41 -1.51 -0.53
C SER A 126 -13.49 -2.47 -1.00
N VAL A 127 -14.48 -2.71 -0.15
CA VAL A 127 -15.63 -3.59 -0.40
C VAL A 127 -16.88 -2.75 -0.35
N PHE A 128 -17.71 -2.83 -1.39
CA PHE A 128 -18.96 -2.09 -1.59
C PHE A 128 -20.12 -3.07 -1.70
N LEU A 129 -21.11 -2.88 -0.83
CA LEU A 129 -22.26 -3.77 -0.69
C LEU A 129 -23.56 -2.98 -0.76
N ASN A 130 -24.57 -3.53 -1.41
CA ASN A 130 -25.94 -3.03 -1.30
C ASN A 130 -26.48 -3.26 0.13
N PRO A 131 -27.56 -2.58 0.55
CA PRO A 131 -28.14 -2.73 1.89
C PRO A 131 -28.52 -4.18 2.28
N ASP A 132 -28.81 -5.01 1.28
CA ASP A 132 -29.13 -6.44 1.41
C ASP A 132 -27.88 -7.34 1.55
N GLY A 133 -26.67 -6.78 1.45
CA GLY A 133 -25.40 -7.50 1.53
C GLY A 133 -24.89 -8.04 0.19
N THR A 134 -25.60 -7.81 -0.92
CA THR A 134 -25.13 -8.18 -2.26
C THR A 134 -24.04 -7.24 -2.77
N ALA A 135 -23.25 -7.68 -3.74
CA ALA A 135 -22.18 -6.88 -4.32
C ALA A 135 -22.73 -5.63 -5.03
N ALA A 136 -22.32 -4.44 -4.59
CA ALA A 136 -22.71 -3.21 -5.25
C ALA A 136 -22.07 -3.10 -6.64
N ASP A 137 -22.79 -2.50 -7.57
CA ASP A 137 -22.29 -2.22 -8.91
C ASP A 137 -21.57 -0.87 -8.92
N VAL A 138 -20.25 -0.93 -8.67
CA VAL A 138 -19.39 0.26 -8.65
C VAL A 138 -18.44 0.19 -9.83
N ASP A 139 -18.60 1.12 -10.78
CA ASP A 139 -17.66 1.26 -11.89
C ASP A 139 -16.39 1.96 -11.39
N ARG A 140 -15.35 1.16 -11.13
CA ARG A 140 -14.06 1.61 -10.61
C ARG A 140 -12.95 0.91 -11.38
N GLN A 141 -11.95 1.69 -11.78
CA GLN A 141 -10.85 1.26 -12.66
C GLN A 141 -10.01 0.10 -12.10
N SER A 142 -10.00 -0.10 -10.77
CA SER A 142 -9.22 -1.14 -10.07
C SER A 142 -10.10 -2.24 -9.45
N SER A 143 -11.17 -2.63 -10.14
CA SER A 143 -12.08 -3.70 -9.72
C SER A 143 -11.44 -5.08 -9.86
N TRP A 144 -11.36 -5.83 -8.77
CA TRP A 144 -10.95 -7.25 -8.79
C TRP A 144 -12.16 -8.17 -8.95
N ALA A 145 -13.25 -7.86 -8.25
CA ALA A 145 -14.52 -8.55 -8.32
C ALA A 145 -15.64 -7.53 -8.11
N LYS A 146 -16.89 -7.85 -8.50
CA LYS A 146 -18.02 -6.93 -8.33
C LYS A 146 -18.08 -6.39 -6.88
N GLY A 147 -18.11 -5.07 -6.69
CA GLY A 147 -18.10 -4.46 -5.37
C GLY A 147 -16.81 -4.65 -4.57
N ILE A 148 -15.68 -5.00 -5.18
CA ILE A 148 -14.37 -5.10 -4.50
C ILE A 148 -13.28 -4.47 -5.35
N THR A 149 -12.56 -3.50 -4.78
CA THR A 149 -11.51 -2.75 -5.47
C THR A 149 -10.20 -2.75 -4.68
N PHE A 150 -9.08 -2.70 -5.39
CA PHE A 150 -7.74 -2.60 -4.80
C PHE A 150 -7.07 -1.27 -5.15
N TYR A 151 -6.38 -0.68 -4.19
CA TYR A 151 -5.52 0.48 -4.41
C TYR A 151 -4.19 0.28 -3.68
N ILE A 152 -3.10 0.67 -4.34
CA ILE A 152 -1.81 0.85 -3.67
C ILE A 152 -1.53 2.34 -3.66
N ILE A 153 -1.37 2.91 -2.47
CA ILE A 153 -1.14 4.34 -2.28
C ILE A 153 0.27 4.54 -1.74
N GLY A 154 1.05 5.40 -2.39
CA GLY A 154 2.32 5.91 -1.85
C GLY A 154 2.08 7.15 -0.99
N LYS A 155 2.78 7.25 0.14
CA LYS A 155 2.77 8.39 1.06
C LYS A 155 3.87 9.40 0.72
#